data_AF-A0A919XIM7-F1
#
_entry.id   AF-A0A919XIM7-F1
#
_cell.length_a   1.000
_cell.length_b   1.000
_cell.length_c   1.000
_cell.angle_alpha   90.00
_cell.angle_beta   90.00
_cell.angle_gamma   90.00
#
_symmetry.space_group_name_H-M   'P 1'
#
loop_
_entity.id
_entity.type
_entity.pdbx_description
1 polymer ?
#
loop_
_entity_poly.entity_id
_entity_poly.type
_entity_poly.pdbx_seq_one_letter_code
_entity_poly.pdbx_strand_id
1 'polypeptide(L)'
;MAHKAQIHESYIGKLERSEKTCSVEVLAKVTDALGVSLVDFFRYIQPEVGAGGDTALGQIVDRLRGRSTAEQKKVLKVIDAVLDDKPR
;
A
#
# COMPACT_ATOMS: atom_id res chain seq x y z
N MET A 1 -19.97 -8.00 9.54
CA MET A 1 -18.57 -7.57 9.73
C MET A 1 -18.27 -7.20 11.17
N ALA A 2 -19.15 -6.44 11.84
CA ALA A 2 -18.97 -6.05 13.24
C ALA A 2 -18.70 -7.24 14.19
N HIS A 3 -19.47 -8.33 14.06
CA HIS A 3 -19.26 -9.55 14.84
C HIS A 3 -17.87 -10.18 14.62
N LYS A 4 -17.41 -10.25 13.36
CA LYS A 4 -16.09 -10.81 13.02
C LYS A 4 -14.94 -9.94 13.55
N ALA A 5 -15.11 -8.62 13.51
CA ALA A 5 -14.12 -7.66 14.01
C ALA A 5 -14.23 -7.39 15.52
N GLN A 6 -15.17 -8.02 16.23
CA GLN A 6 -15.48 -7.75 17.64
C GLN A 6 -15.72 -6.26 17.94
N ILE A 7 -16.41 -5.58 17.03
CA ILE A 7 -16.76 -4.15 17.11
C ILE A 7 -18.28 -4.02 17.13
N HIS A 8 -18.80 -2.99 17.81
CA HIS A 8 -20.24 -2.72 17.84
C HIS A 8 -20.78 -2.35 16.44
N GLU A 9 -21.93 -2.90 16.06
CA GLU A 9 -22.54 -2.72 14.73
C GLU A 9 -22.72 -1.23 14.36
N SER A 10 -23.15 -0.41 15.32
CA SER A 10 -23.30 1.04 15.07
C SER A 10 -21.97 1.77 14.88
N TYR A 11 -20.86 1.25 15.42
CA TYR A 11 -19.54 1.84 15.26
C TYR A 11 -18.94 1.45 13.90
N ILE A 12 -19.08 0.19 13.46
CA ILE A 12 -18.60 -0.22 12.13
C ILE A 12 -19.33 0.53 11.02
N GLY A 13 -20.65 0.71 11.13
CA GLY A 13 -21.40 1.47 10.12
C GLY A 13 -20.98 2.93 10.04
N LYS A 14 -20.64 3.55 11.17
CA LYS A 14 -20.10 4.92 11.20
C LYS A 14 -18.70 5.00 10.57
N LEU A 15 -17.89 3.96 10.78
CA LEU A 15 -16.56 3.86 10.18
C LEU A 15 -16.65 3.71 8.65
N GLU A 16 -17.55 2.85 8.15
CA GLU A 16 -17.78 2.63 6.71
C GLU A 16 -18.29 3.88 5.98
N ARG A 17 -19.10 4.71 6.66
CA ARG A 17 -19.60 5.99 6.13
C ARG A 17 -18.66 7.18 6.36
N SER A 18 -17.45 6.95 6.89
CA SER A 18 -16.48 8.01 7.21
C SER A 18 -16.98 9.05 8.22
N GLU A 19 -17.97 8.69 9.06
CA GLU A 19 -18.51 9.55 10.12
C GLU A 19 -17.67 9.51 11.41
N LYS A 20 -16.77 8.51 11.54
CA LYS A 20 -15.84 8.37 12.66
C LYS A 20 -14.46 7.90 12.22
N THR A 21 -13.43 8.43 12.87
CA THR A 21 -12.07 7.88 12.83
C THR A 21 -11.92 6.75 13.85
N CYS A 22 -10.96 5.85 13.61
CA CYS A 22 -10.64 4.73 14.48
C CYS A 22 -9.16 4.72 14.86
N SER A 23 -8.82 4.04 15.95
CA SER A 23 -7.42 3.79 16.32
C SER A 23 -6.81 2.70 15.44
N VAL A 24 -5.47 2.63 15.41
CA VAL A 24 -4.75 1.55 14.71
C VAL A 24 -5.15 0.17 15.21
N GLU A 25 -5.42 0.02 16.51
CA GLU A 25 -5.89 -1.25 17.10
C GLU A 25 -7.26 -1.68 16.52
N VAL A 26 -8.19 -0.73 16.40
CA VAL A 26 -9.50 -0.98 15.81
C VAL A 26 -9.37 -1.30 14.32
N LEU A 27 -8.49 -0.58 13.60
CA LEU A 27 -8.19 -0.87 12.20
C LEU A 27 -7.57 -2.27 12.01
N ALA A 28 -6.72 -2.72 12.94
CA ALA A 28 -6.19 -4.08 12.96
C ALA A 28 -7.32 -5.12 13.04
N LYS A 29 -8.28 -4.93 13.95
CA LYS A 29 -9.43 -5.84 14.09
C LYS A 29 -10.29 -5.89 12.83
N VAL A 30 -10.48 -4.75 12.17
CA VAL A 30 -11.23 -4.66 10.90
C VAL A 30 -10.49 -5.37 9.76
N THR A 31 -9.20 -5.10 9.59
CA THR A 31 -8.38 -5.69 8.52
C THR A 31 -8.23 -7.21 8.69
N ASP A 32 -8.04 -7.69 9.92
CA ASP A 32 -8.03 -9.12 10.25
C ASP A 32 -9.36 -9.80 9.93
N ALA A 33 -10.49 -9.17 10.26
CA ALA A 33 -11.83 -9.67 9.90
C ALA A 33 -12.07 -9.71 8.37
N LEU A 34 -11.34 -8.90 7.60
CA LEU A 34 -11.32 -8.92 6.13
C LEU A 34 -10.30 -9.91 5.56
N GLY A 35 -9.48 -10.56 6.39
CA GLY A 35 -8.43 -11.47 5.97
C GLY A 35 -7.23 -10.78 5.34
N VAL A 36 -6.97 -9.53 5.69
CA VAL A 36 -5.87 -8.70 5.14
C VAL A 36 -5.00 -8.21 6.30
N SER A 37 -3.68 -8.27 6.17
CA SER A 37 -2.80 -7.70 7.19
C SER A 37 -2.82 -6.16 7.15
N LEU A 38 -2.50 -5.48 8.26
CA LEU A 38 -2.32 -4.02 8.24
C LEU A 38 -1.27 -3.60 7.21
N VAL A 39 -0.19 -4.38 7.05
CA VAL A 39 0.85 -4.11 6.05
C VAL A 39 0.27 -4.15 4.64
N ASP A 40 -0.53 -5.16 4.32
CA ASP A 40 -1.17 -5.29 3.00
C ASP A 40 -2.22 -4.20 2.77
N PHE A 41 -2.96 -3.82 3.81
CA PHE A 41 -3.94 -2.74 3.78
C PHE A 41 -3.29 -1.39 3.42
N PHE A 42 -2.11 -1.10 3.98
CA PHE A 42 -1.34 0.11 3.67
C PHE A 42 -0.39 -0.03 2.48
N ARG A 43 -0.23 -1.22 1.89
CA ARG A 43 0.77 -1.50 0.84
C ARG A 43 0.69 -0.58 -0.38
N TYR A 44 -0.50 -0.06 -0.66
CA TYR A 44 -0.74 0.84 -1.79
C TYR A 44 -0.93 2.30 -1.39
N ILE A 45 -0.97 2.59 -0.09
CA ILE A 45 -1.00 3.97 0.41
C ILE A 45 0.43 4.47 0.32
N GLN A 46 0.74 5.22 -0.75
CA GLN A 46 1.92 6.05 -0.72
C GLN A 46 1.74 7.07 0.41
N PRO A 47 2.77 7.33 1.25
CA PRO A 47 2.78 8.58 1.99
C PRO A 47 2.54 9.69 0.98
N GLU A 48 1.62 10.62 1.26
CA GLU A 48 1.55 11.84 0.45
C GLU A 48 2.97 12.39 0.38
N VAL A 49 3.47 12.54 -0.84
CA VAL A 49 4.83 13.02 -1.14
C VAL A 49 4.89 14.49 -0.71
N GLY A 50 4.96 14.72 0.59
CA GLY A 50 4.86 16.03 1.24
C GLY A 50 6.14 16.41 2.00
N ALA A 51 7.19 15.59 1.97
CA ALA A 51 8.44 15.90 2.67
C ALA A 51 9.71 15.59 1.87
N GLY A 52 9.64 15.45 0.54
CA GLY A 52 10.86 15.32 -0.27
C GLY A 52 10.69 14.87 -1.71
N GLY A 53 10.03 15.70 -2.53
CA GLY A 53 10.27 15.77 -3.98
C GLY A 53 9.82 14.57 -4.83
N ASP A 54 9.50 14.88 -6.06
CA ASP A 54 9.28 13.96 -7.17
C ASP A 54 10.58 13.19 -7.49
N THR A 55 10.95 12.24 -6.61
CA THR A 55 12.21 11.51 -6.75
C THR A 55 12.12 10.58 -7.95
N ALA A 56 13.22 10.44 -8.69
CA ALA A 56 13.29 9.49 -9.81
C ALA A 56 12.85 8.07 -9.39
N LEU A 57 13.17 7.66 -8.16
CA LEU A 57 12.72 6.39 -7.61
C LEU A 57 11.20 6.32 -7.46
N GLY A 58 10.55 7.35 -6.92
CA GLY A 58 9.09 7.43 -6.80
C GLY A 58 8.41 7.28 -8.16
N GLN A 59 8.88 8.03 -9.17
CA GLN A 59 8.33 7.94 -10.53
C GLN A 59 8.55 6.56 -11.18
N ILE A 60 9.68 5.90 -10.93
CA ILE A 60 9.95 4.53 -11.41
C ILE A 60 8.96 3.56 -10.76
N VAL A 61 8.79 3.65 -9.44
CA VAL A 61 7.86 2.80 -8.68
C VAL A 61 6.43 2.99 -9.19
N ASP A 62 5.98 4.22 -9.39
CA ASP A 62 4.60 4.49 -9.85
C ASP A 62 4.34 4.00 -11.27
N ARG A 63 5.31 4.12 -12.19
CA ARG A 63 5.17 3.58 -13.56
C ARG A 63 5.09 2.05 -13.59
N LEU A 64 5.69 1.37 -12.62
CA LEU A 64 5.68 -0.09 -12.49
C LEU A 64 4.48 -0.61 -11.71
N ARG A 65 3.92 0.20 -10.81
CA ARG A 65 2.77 -0.14 -9.97
C ARG A 65 1.52 -0.31 -10.85
N GLY A 66 1.12 -1.56 -11.08
CA GLY A 66 -0.03 -1.92 -11.94
C GLY A 66 0.35 -2.62 -13.25
N ARG A 67 1.64 -2.73 -13.56
CA ARG A 67 2.14 -3.56 -14.68
C ARG A 67 2.18 -5.03 -14.29
N SER A 68 2.10 -5.91 -15.28
CA SER A 68 2.23 -7.35 -15.07
C SER A 68 3.62 -7.70 -14.54
N THR A 69 3.74 -8.81 -13.80
CA THR A 69 5.03 -9.33 -13.32
C THR A 69 6.02 -9.54 -14.46
N ALA A 70 5.55 -9.89 -15.66
CA ALA A 70 6.38 -10.05 -16.84
C ALA A 70 7.00 -8.72 -17.31
N GLU A 71 6.22 -7.64 -17.34
CA GLU A 71 6.71 -6.29 -17.68
C GLU A 71 7.67 -5.76 -16.61
N GLN A 72 7.34 -5.93 -15.32
CA GLN A 72 8.22 -5.54 -14.22
C GLN A 72 9.59 -6.23 -14.30
N LYS A 73 9.61 -7.55 -14.58
CA LYS A 73 10.85 -8.31 -14.79
C LYS A 73 11.65 -7.84 -16.01
N LYS A 74 10.99 -7.39 -17.08
CA LYS A 74 11.70 -6.80 -18.24
C LYS A 74 12.39 -5.50 -17.86
N VAL A 75 11.70 -4.62 -17.14
CA VAL A 75 12.29 -3.34 -16.68
C VAL A 75 13.43 -3.57 -15.70
N LEU A 76 13.30 -4.55 -14.79
CA LEU A 76 14.38 -4.91 -13.87
C LEU A 76 15.67 -5.28 -14.62
N LYS A 77 15.57 -6.11 -15.67
CA LYS A 77 16.75 -6.45 -16.51
C LYS A 77 17.42 -5.24 -17.16
N VAL A 78 16.65 -4.21 -17.51
CA VAL A 78 17.21 -2.96 -18.07
C VAL A 78 17.95 -2.18 -16.98
N ILE A 79 17.36 -2.11 -15.78
CA ILE A 79 18.01 -1.49 -14.63
C ILE A 79 19.33 -2.21 -14.32
N ASP A 80 19.32 -3.54 -14.24
CA ASP A 80 20.51 -4.35 -13.97
C ASP A 80 21.58 -4.10 -15.04
N ALA A 81 21.22 -4.10 -16.32
CA ALA A 81 22.17 -3.82 -17.41
C ALA A 81 22.82 -2.42 -17.30
N VAL A 82 22.06 -1.40 -16.88
CA VAL A 82 22.58 -0.04 -16.70
C VAL A 82 23.47 0.08 -15.46
N LEU A 83 23.16 -0.66 -14.40
CA LEU A 83 23.91 -0.60 -13.14
C LEU A 83 25.18 -1.46 -13.16
N ASP A 84 25.15 -2.59 -13.89
CA ASP A 84 26.28 -3.50 -14.06
C ASP A 84 27.29 -2.98 -15.09
N ASP A 85 26.89 -2.07 -15.99
CA ASP A 85 27.77 -1.41 -16.97
C ASP A 85 28.58 -0.23 -16.39
N LYS A 86 28.90 -0.27 -15.10
CA LYS A 86 29.81 0.72 -14.52
C LYS A 86 31.20 0.56 -15.15
N PRO A 87 31.77 1.61 -15.77
CA PRO A 87 33.18 1.59 -16.13
C PRO A 87 34.01 1.49 -14.84
N ARG A 88 35.01 0.61 -14.85
CA ARG A 88 36.05 0.56 -13.82
C ARG A 88 36.80 1.88 -13.71
#